data_AF-A0A238BQB5-F1
#
_entry.id   AF-A0A238BQB5-F1
#
_cell.length_a   1.000
_cell.length_b   1.000
_cell.length_c   1.000
_cell.angle_alpha   90.00
_cell.angle_beta   90.00
_cell.angle_gamma   90.00
#
_symmetry.space_group_name_H-M   'P 1'
#
loop_
_entity.id
_entity.type
_entity.pdbx_description
1 polymer ?
#
loop_
_entity_poly.entity_id
_entity_poly.type
_entity_poly.pdbx_seq_one_letter_code
_entity_poly.pdbx_strand_id
1 'polypeptide(L)'
;MNFWRWLMNFVPILQWLPKYNWKTDTLHDVIGGLTIGVMHIPQSIAYAVLAGADPVYGLYTSFFPVFFYMFFGTSKHASIGTFAVISIMAAVASNEIIQELKMNNTIVMNNTVISLTYVEVTTTLAFTIGIVEVSIQFFHFSSLLMIR
;
A
#
# COMPACT_ATOMS: atom_id res chain seq x y z
N MET A 1 10.05 -27.66 17.89
CA MET A 1 10.10 -26.46 17.01
C MET A 1 9.38 -25.34 17.74
N ASN A 2 10.12 -24.40 18.29
CA ASN A 2 9.59 -23.47 19.29
C ASN A 2 8.72 -22.42 18.60
N PHE A 3 7.41 -22.45 18.84
CA PHE A 3 6.42 -21.45 18.40
C PHE A 3 6.90 -20.01 18.62
N TRP A 4 7.59 -19.80 19.75
CA TRP A 4 8.25 -18.53 20.10
C TRP A 4 9.25 -18.03 19.05
N ARG A 5 10.04 -18.94 18.45
CA ARG A 5 11.04 -18.58 17.43
C ARG A 5 10.40 -18.30 16.08
N TRP A 6 9.27 -18.93 15.78
CA TRP A 6 8.45 -18.62 14.60
C TRP A 6 7.79 -17.23 14.74
N LEU A 7 7.23 -16.92 15.92
CA LEU A 7 6.64 -15.61 16.20
C LEU A 7 7.67 -14.46 16.16
N MET A 8 8.86 -14.67 16.72
CA MET A 8 9.96 -13.69 16.64
C MET A 8 10.45 -13.46 15.20
N ASN A 9 10.33 -14.45 14.31
CA ASN A 9 10.67 -14.27 12.89
C ASN A 9 9.55 -13.58 12.11
N PHE A 10 8.30 -13.74 12.54
CA PHE A 10 7.13 -13.14 11.90
C PHE A 10 6.92 -11.67 12.29
N VAL A 11 7.35 -11.30 13.50
CA VAL A 11 7.24 -9.93 14.05
C VAL A 11 8.65 -9.43 14.41
N PRO A 12 9.45 -9.02 13.40
CA PRO A 12 10.85 -8.63 13.56
C PRO A 12 11.02 -7.40 14.48
N ILE A 13 9.95 -6.62 14.70
CA ILE A 13 9.97 -5.50 15.65
C ILE A 13 10.33 -5.92 17.08
N LEU A 14 9.93 -7.13 17.50
CA LEU A 14 10.28 -7.66 18.81
C LEU A 14 11.77 -8.01 18.96
N GLN A 15 12.53 -8.13 17.86
CA GLN A 15 13.97 -8.43 17.91
C GLN A 15 14.83 -7.18 18.05
N TRP A 16 14.43 -6.06 17.44
CA TRP A 16 15.24 -4.83 17.43
C TRP A 16 14.80 -3.81 18.48
N LEU A 17 13.53 -3.77 18.87
CA LEU A 17 13.02 -2.87 19.89
C LEU A 17 13.70 -3.03 21.27
N PRO A 18 14.07 -4.25 21.74
CA PRO A 18 14.76 -4.42 23.02
C PRO A 18 16.23 -3.99 23.00
N LYS A 19 16.86 -3.91 21.81
CA LYS A 19 18.27 -3.51 21.64
C LYS A 19 18.42 -2.01 21.33
N TYR A 20 17.33 -1.26 21.37
CA TYR A 20 17.27 0.13 20.98
C TYR A 20 17.76 1.04 22.12
N ASN A 21 18.66 1.98 21.80
CA ASN A 21 19.21 2.92 22.77
C ASN A 21 18.29 4.15 22.89
N TRP A 22 17.28 4.01 23.75
CA TRP A 22 16.23 5.02 23.99
C TRP A 22 16.73 6.42 24.35
N LYS A 23 17.97 6.57 24.83
CA LYS A 23 18.51 7.86 25.28
C LYS A 23 19.14 8.71 24.18
N THR A 24 19.67 8.10 23.13
CA THR A 24 20.41 8.81 22.06
C THR A 24 19.62 8.88 20.76
N ASP A 25 18.84 7.85 20.47
CA ASP A 25 18.30 7.65 19.14
C ASP A 25 16.87 8.21 19.02
N THR A 26 16.16 8.36 20.14
CA THR A 26 14.76 8.84 20.17
C THR A 26 14.61 10.25 19.63
N LEU A 27 15.53 11.17 19.93
CA LEU A 27 15.49 12.53 19.40
C LEU A 27 15.73 12.54 17.88
N HIS A 28 16.68 11.76 17.40
CA HIS A 28 16.99 11.66 15.97
C HIS A 28 15.84 11.03 15.19
N ASP A 29 15.22 9.99 15.74
CA ASP A 29 14.07 9.31 15.12
C ASP A 29 12.80 10.17 15.14
N VAL A 30 12.57 10.95 16.20
CA VAL A 30 11.43 11.89 16.25
C VAL A 30 11.60 13.02 15.22
N ILE A 31 12.78 13.62 15.15
CA ILE A 31 13.06 14.69 14.18
C ILE A 31 13.01 14.15 12.76
N GLY A 32 13.58 12.96 12.51
CA GLY A 32 13.54 12.28 11.23
C GLY A 32 12.12 11.91 10.82
N GLY A 33 11.35 11.31 11.72
CA GLY A 33 9.94 10.94 11.50
C GLY A 33 9.05 12.14 11.23
N LEU A 34 9.22 13.24 11.98
CA LEU A 34 8.49 14.49 11.74
C LEU A 34 8.83 15.07 10.36
N THR A 35 10.11 15.09 10.01
CA THR A 35 10.60 15.63 8.73
C THR A 35 10.05 14.83 7.55
N ILE A 36 10.08 13.49 7.64
CA ILE A 36 9.50 12.61 6.62
C ILE A 36 7.97 12.78 6.57
N GLY A 37 7.31 12.86 7.72
CA GLY A 37 5.86 13.05 7.79
C GLY A 37 5.38 14.35 7.12
N VAL A 38 6.06 15.47 7.39
CA VAL A 38 5.76 16.77 6.75
C VAL A 38 5.95 16.71 5.23
N MET A 39 6.96 15.99 4.74
CA MET A 39 7.17 15.80 3.30
C MET A 39 6.15 14.84 2.65
N HIS A 40 5.68 13.83 3.38
CA HIS A 40 4.77 12.82 2.84
C HIS A 40 3.35 13.36 2.61
N ILE A 41 2.90 14.34 3.42
CA ILE A 41 1.57 14.94 3.28
C ILE A 41 1.34 15.53 1.88
N PRO A 42 2.15 16.50 1.39
CA PRO A 42 1.93 17.06 0.06
C PRO A 42 2.18 16.03 -1.06
N GLN A 43 3.14 15.12 -0.88
CA GLN A 43 3.46 14.07 -1.85
C GLN A 43 2.27 13.12 -2.07
N SER A 44 1.66 12.63 -0.98
CA SER A 44 0.52 11.70 -1.05
C SER A 44 -0.74 12.35 -1.62
N ILE A 45 -0.99 13.63 -1.30
CA ILE A 45 -2.08 14.41 -1.90
C ILE A 45 -1.88 14.54 -3.41
N ALA A 46 -0.67 14.91 -3.85
CA ALA A 46 -0.36 15.03 -5.27
C ALA A 46 -0.60 13.70 -6.01
N TYR A 47 -0.23 12.57 -5.40
CA TYR A 47 -0.39 11.25 -5.99
C TYR A 47 -1.86 10.81 -6.07
N ALA A 48 -2.68 11.10 -5.07
CA ALA A 48 -4.13 10.84 -5.16
C ALA A 48 -4.80 11.62 -6.29
N VAL A 49 -4.42 12.90 -6.45
CA VAL A 49 -4.92 13.73 -7.55
C VAL A 49 -4.50 13.17 -8.90
N LEU A 50 -3.26 12.68 -9.02
CA LEU A 50 -2.79 11.97 -10.23
C LEU A 50 -3.55 10.67 -10.49
N ALA A 51 -4.00 9.98 -9.44
CA ALA A 51 -4.82 8.77 -9.54
C ALA A 51 -6.29 9.05 -9.92
N GLY A 52 -6.71 10.32 -9.98
CA GLY A 52 -8.10 10.71 -10.22
C GLY A 52 -9.02 10.50 -9.00
N ALA A 53 -8.45 10.31 -7.81
CA ALA A 53 -9.18 10.12 -6.56
C ALA A 53 -9.13 11.38 -5.68
N ASP A 54 -10.06 11.50 -4.73
CA ASP A 54 -10.04 12.62 -3.80
C ASP A 54 -8.74 12.65 -2.97
N PRO A 55 -8.19 13.84 -2.66
CA PRO A 55 -6.96 14.01 -1.87
C PRO A 55 -6.91 13.23 -0.57
N VAL A 56 -8.07 13.04 0.08
CA VAL A 56 -8.21 12.33 1.35
C VAL A 56 -7.77 10.87 1.23
N TYR A 57 -8.01 10.22 0.08
CA TYR A 57 -7.59 8.84 -0.16
C TYR A 57 -6.07 8.69 -0.29
N GLY A 58 -5.35 9.74 -0.70
CA GLY A 58 -3.88 9.78 -0.72
C GLY A 58 -3.28 9.71 0.68
N LEU A 59 -3.88 10.44 1.62
CA LEU A 59 -3.49 10.41 3.03
C LEU A 59 -3.72 9.03 3.65
N TYR A 60 -4.84 8.38 3.36
CA TYR A 60 -5.10 7.02 3.87
C TYR A 60 -4.14 5.98 3.30
N THR A 61 -3.89 6.03 1.99
CA THR A 61 -3.00 5.07 1.31
C THR A 61 -1.53 5.26 1.66
N SER A 62 -1.11 6.42 2.19
CA SER A 62 0.26 6.65 2.69
C SER A 62 0.41 6.34 4.17
N PHE A 63 -0.63 6.55 4.99
CA PHE A 63 -0.56 6.37 6.44
C PHE A 63 -0.68 4.90 6.86
N PHE A 64 -1.73 4.20 6.40
CA PHE A 64 -2.03 2.84 6.89
C PHE A 64 -0.93 1.82 6.51
N PRO A 65 -0.41 1.77 5.28
CA PRO A 65 0.63 0.80 4.92
C PRO A 65 1.91 0.99 5.72
N VAL A 66 2.34 2.23 5.98
CA VAL A 66 3.53 2.52 6.81
C VAL A 66 3.29 2.06 8.24
N PHE A 67 2.08 2.30 8.78
CA PHE A 67 1.72 1.83 10.12
C PHE A 67 1.74 0.30 10.24
N PHE A 68 1.15 -0.41 9.27
CA PHE A 68 1.21 -1.88 9.26
C PHE A 68 2.64 -2.40 9.00
N TYR A 69 3.41 -1.72 8.15
CA TYR A 69 4.80 -2.08 7.88
C TYR A 69 5.69 -1.94 9.11
N MET A 70 5.40 -1.01 10.02
CA MET A 70 6.12 -0.91 11.29
C MET A 70 6.05 -2.20 12.12
N PHE A 71 4.91 -2.90 12.13
CA PHE A 71 4.73 -4.13 12.91
C PHE A 71 5.28 -5.37 12.19
N PHE A 72 5.06 -5.48 10.88
CA PHE A 72 5.36 -6.67 10.09
C PHE A 72 6.63 -6.54 9.22
N GLY A 73 7.26 -5.38 9.20
CA GLY A 73 8.35 -5.04 8.30
C GLY A 73 9.66 -5.72 8.67
N THR A 74 10.14 -6.61 7.79
CA THR A 74 11.40 -7.34 7.92
C THR A 74 12.64 -6.48 7.63
N SER A 75 12.48 -5.26 7.10
CA SER A 75 13.59 -4.38 6.73
C SER A 75 13.45 -2.97 7.32
N LYS A 76 14.42 -2.58 8.16
CA LYS A 76 14.46 -1.26 8.84
C LYS A 76 14.52 -0.03 7.91
N HIS A 77 14.81 -0.22 6.63
CA HIS A 77 15.03 0.88 5.67
C HIS A 77 14.06 0.90 4.49
N ALA A 78 13.09 -0.02 4.42
CA ALA A 78 12.12 -0.01 3.34
C ALA A 78 10.95 0.90 3.70
N SER A 79 10.79 1.99 2.95
CA SER A 79 9.63 2.86 3.02
C SER A 79 8.59 2.36 2.03
N ILE A 80 7.55 1.70 2.53
CA ILE A 80 6.37 1.33 1.74
C ILE A 80 5.38 2.49 1.84
N GLY A 81 5.10 3.16 0.73
CA GLY A 81 4.16 4.28 0.69
C GLY A 81 3.52 4.42 -0.69
N THR A 82 2.82 5.54 -0.89
CA THR A 82 2.24 5.88 -2.19
C THR A 82 3.34 6.27 -3.18
N PHE A 83 3.31 5.70 -4.39
CA PHE A 83 4.27 6.02 -5.46
C PHE A 83 3.56 6.66 -6.66
N ALA A 84 4.25 7.62 -7.30
CA ALA A 84 3.72 8.34 -8.47
C ALA A 84 3.35 7.38 -9.62
N VAL A 85 4.21 6.41 -9.91
CA VAL A 85 4.00 5.45 -11.00
C VAL A 85 2.75 4.61 -10.79
N ILE A 86 2.56 4.07 -9.57
CA ILE A 86 1.38 3.27 -9.22
C ILE A 86 0.10 4.11 -9.34
N SER A 87 0.15 5.37 -8.94
CA SER A 87 -0.99 6.30 -9.01
C SER A 87 -1.44 6.56 -10.44
N ILE A 88 -0.47 6.80 -11.34
CA ILE A 88 -0.76 6.98 -12.78
C ILE A 88 -1.29 5.68 -13.40
N MET A 89 -0.68 4.53 -13.09
CA MET A 89 -1.16 3.24 -13.63
C MET A 89 -2.58 2.92 -13.16
N ALA A 90 -2.91 3.20 -11.89
CA ALA A 90 -4.27 3.02 -11.36
C ALA A 90 -5.28 3.96 -12.04
N ALA A 91 -4.89 5.21 -12.33
CA ALA A 91 -5.72 6.13 -13.12
C ALA A 91 -5.97 5.59 -14.53
N VAL A 92 -4.92 5.13 -15.23
CA VAL A 92 -5.07 4.58 -16.59
C VAL A 92 -5.98 3.35 -16.58
N ALA A 93 -5.74 2.38 -15.69
CA ALA A 93 -6.55 1.16 -15.59
C ALA A 93 -8.01 1.46 -15.26
N SER A 94 -8.28 2.36 -14.31
CA SER A 94 -9.66 2.75 -13.96
C SER A 94 -10.36 3.46 -15.11
N ASN A 95 -9.66 4.34 -15.83
CA ASN A 95 -10.19 5.02 -17.02
C ASN A 95 -10.56 4.03 -18.13
N GLU A 96 -9.71 3.05 -18.43
CA GLU A 96 -9.97 2.02 -19.44
C GLU A 96 -11.23 1.22 -19.10
N ILE A 97 -11.35 0.73 -17.86
CA ILE A 97 -12.52 -0.05 -17.41
C ILE A 97 -13.80 0.78 -17.49
N ILE A 98 -13.77 2.05 -17.06
CA ILE A 98 -14.95 2.93 -17.13
C ILE A 98 -15.35 3.21 -18.58
N GLN A 99 -14.38 3.35 -19.50
CA GLN A 99 -14.66 3.55 -20.92
C GLN A 99 -15.30 2.32 -21.57
N GLU A 100 -14.79 1.11 -21.32
CA GLU A 100 -15.38 -0.13 -21.84
C GLU A 100 -16.82 -0.33 -21.35
N LEU A 101 -17.08 -0.06 -20.08
CA LEU A 101 -18.42 -0.18 -19.49
C LEU A 101 -19.40 0.85 -20.08
N LYS A 102 -18.95 2.07 -20.40
CA LYS A 102 -19.77 3.07 -21.09
C LYS A 102 -20.11 2.65 -22.51
N MET A 103 -19.16 2.06 -23.26
CA MET A 103 -19.39 1.62 -24.64
C MET A 103 -20.41 0.46 -24.70
N ASN A 104 -20.31 -0.51 -23.78
CA ASN A 104 -21.23 -1.64 -23.72
C ASN A 104 -22.63 -1.28 -23.21
N ASN A 105 -22.74 -0.32 -22.27
CA ASN A 105 -24.03 0.06 -21.66
C ASN A 105 -24.79 1.16 -22.43
N THR A 106 -24.28 1.64 -23.58
CA THR A 106 -25.03 2.58 -24.43
C THR A 106 -26.35 2.01 -25.00
N ILE A 107 -26.61 0.71 -24.82
CA ILE A 107 -27.81 0.02 -25.35
C ILE A 107 -28.94 -0.14 -24.29
N VAL A 108 -28.74 0.16 -23.00
CA VAL A 108 -29.81 -0.06 -21.98
C VAL A 108 -30.11 1.17 -21.12
N MET A 109 -31.11 1.91 -21.61
CA MET A 109 -32.25 2.53 -20.90
C MET A 109 -32.10 3.21 -19.52
N ASN A 110 -32.53 4.48 -19.51
CA ASN A 110 -33.42 5.11 -18.52
C ASN A 110 -32.83 5.50 -17.14
N ASN A 111 -32.34 6.75 -17.06
CA ASN A 111 -32.23 7.63 -15.88
C ASN A 111 -31.60 7.15 -14.56
N THR A 112 -31.05 5.95 -14.45
CA THR A 112 -30.09 5.64 -13.39
C THR A 112 -28.72 5.58 -14.01
N VAL A 113 -28.05 6.73 -14.06
CA VAL A 113 -26.61 6.78 -14.35
C VAL A 113 -25.96 5.87 -13.32
N ILE A 114 -25.53 4.67 -13.74
CA ILE A 114 -24.62 3.86 -12.96
C ILE A 114 -23.30 4.62 -13.00
N SER A 115 -23.20 5.66 -12.17
CA SER A 115 -21.95 6.34 -11.87
C SER A 115 -21.16 5.34 -11.04
N LEU A 116 -20.53 4.37 -11.72
CA LEU A 116 -19.44 3.62 -11.13
C LEU A 116 -18.45 4.65 -10.63
N THR A 117 -18.37 4.77 -9.32
CA THR A 117 -17.46 5.71 -8.69
C THR A 117 -16.05 5.19 -8.94
N TYR A 118 -15.11 6.08 -9.26
CA TYR A 118 -13.69 5.70 -9.41
C TYR A 118 -13.19 4.85 -8.24
N VAL A 119 -13.70 5.13 -7.05
CA VAL A 119 -13.41 4.41 -5.81
C VAL A 119 -13.75 2.93 -5.89
N GLU A 120 -14.87 2.54 -6.51
CA GLU A 120 -15.29 1.13 -6.61
C GLU A 120 -14.36 0.33 -7.55
N VAL A 121 -13.99 0.93 -8.69
CA VAL A 121 -13.06 0.30 -9.65
C VAL A 121 -11.67 0.19 -9.03
N THR A 122 -11.17 1.26 -8.40
CA THR A 122 -9.84 1.28 -7.78
C THR A 122 -9.74 0.32 -6.58
N THR A 123 -10.77 0.18 -5.76
CA THR A 123 -10.76 -0.77 -4.63
C THR A 123 -10.78 -2.22 -5.08
N THR A 124 -11.55 -2.53 -6.12
CA THR A 124 -11.56 -3.86 -6.75
C THR A 124 -10.18 -4.20 -7.33
N LEU A 125 -9.57 -3.24 -8.04
CA LEU A 125 -8.20 -3.38 -8.57
C LEU A 125 -7.17 -3.59 -7.45
N ALA A 126 -7.25 -2.81 -6.37
CA ALA A 126 -6.34 -2.95 -5.23
C ALA A 126 -6.47 -4.33 -4.56
N PHE A 127 -7.70 -4.83 -4.44
CA PHE A 127 -7.96 -6.14 -3.86
C PHE A 127 -7.41 -7.29 -4.73
N THR A 128 -7.60 -7.22 -6.05
CA THR A 128 -7.06 -8.24 -6.96
C THR A 128 -5.54 -8.23 -6.98
N ILE A 129 -4.91 -7.05 -6.99
CA ILE A 129 -3.46 -6.90 -6.86
C ILE A 129 -2.97 -7.55 -5.55
N GLY A 130 -3.65 -7.31 -4.43
CA GLY A 130 -3.29 -7.91 -3.14
C GLY A 130 -3.32 -9.45 -3.15
N ILE A 131 -4.32 -10.06 -3.79
CA ILE A 131 -4.39 -11.53 -3.94
C ILE A 131 -3.23 -12.04 -4.80
N VAL A 132 -2.93 -11.35 -5.91
CA VAL A 132 -1.85 -11.72 -6.81
C VAL A 132 -0.50 -11.62 -6.11
N GLU A 133 -0.25 -10.54 -5.36
CA GLU A 133 1.00 -10.38 -4.58
C GLU A 133 1.17 -11.49 -3.55
N VAL A 134 0.13 -11.83 -2.79
CA VAL A 134 0.17 -12.94 -1.83
C VAL A 134 0.47 -14.27 -2.52
N SER A 135 -0.15 -14.50 -3.69
CA SER A 135 0.08 -15.72 -4.48
C SER A 135 1.53 -15.80 -4.96
N ILE A 136 2.07 -14.71 -5.54
CA ILE A 136 3.45 -14.65 -6.00
C ILE A 136 4.42 -14.87 -4.84
N GLN A 137 4.19 -14.23 -3.69
CA GLN A 137 5.05 -14.36 -2.51
C GLN A 137 5.08 -15.80 -1.98
N PHE A 138 3.94 -16.50 -2.04
CA PHE A 138 3.85 -17.92 -1.70
C PHE A 138 4.68 -18.80 -2.65
N PHE A 139 4.61 -18.56 -3.96
CA PHE A 139 5.42 -19.28 -4.94
C PHE A 139 6.93 -19.00 -4.82
N HIS A 140 7.32 -17.74 -4.59
CA HIS A 140 8.72 -17.35 -4.43
C HIS A 140 9.34 -17.94 -3.15
N PHE A 141 8.57 -17.98 -2.05
CA PHE A 141 8.99 -18.64 -0.81
C PHE A 141 9.19 -20.15 -1.02
N SER A 142 8.32 -20.78 -1.82
CA SER A 142 8.42 -22.20 -2.16
C SER A 142 9.66 -22.52 -3.01
N SER A 143 10.06 -21.66 -3.96
CA SER A 143 11.25 -21.92 -4.79
C SER A 143 12.56 -21.78 -4.02
N LEU A 144 12.64 -20.85 -3.06
CA LEU A 144 13.82 -20.67 -2.19
C LEU A 144 14.05 -21.86 -1.25
N LEU A 145 12.99 -22.57 -0.85
CA LEU A 145 13.07 -23.77 -0.02
C LEU A 145 13.57 -25.01 -0.78
N MET A 146 13.52 -25.00 -2.12
CA MET A 146 13.95 -26.12 -2.97
C MET A 146 15.44 -26.06 -3.34
N ILE A 147 16.11 -24.92 -3.12
CA ILE A 147 17.52 -24.69 -3.45
C ILE A 147 18.44 -24.85 -2.22
N ARG A 148 17.88 -25.13 -1.03
CA ARG A 148 18.62 -25.35 0.22
C ARG A 148 18.42 -26.75 0.78
#